data_AF-A0A0D2NVZ2-F1
#
_entry.id   AF-A0A0D2NVZ2-F1
#
_cell.length_a   1.000
_cell.length_b   1.000
_cell.length_c   1.000
_cell.angle_alpha   90.00
_cell.angle_beta   90.00
_cell.angle_gamma   90.00
#
_symmetry.space_group_name_H-M   'P 1'
#
loop_
_entity.id
_entity.type
_entity.pdbx_description
1 polymer ?
#
loop_
_entity_poly.entity_id
_entity_poly.type
_entity_poly.pdbx_seq_one_letter_code
_entity_poly.pdbx_strand_id
1 'polypeptide(L)'
;MRSRGSSNRLPNSGGFGFHSRISALVLSMFATMATIYVAARMWQDAESRVYLIQQLHTTTALGNSAISVDNKLKVEACREQEHKLSALEMDLSAARQEGFVSKERPENDSTRSKKRLLAVIGIITTFGRKKNRDAIRKAWMGSGAALRKLEEKGIVVRFVIGRSANRRDSLDREIDNEHRQTDDFIVLNQVEAPEESSNKIKFFFVHAVESWDAEFYVKVNDDVYVNIDTLGATLSAHSDKPRVYMGCMKSGQVFSEPTHKWYEPDWWKFGYAKSYFRHASGEIYALSRALAQFISINR
;
A
#
# COMPACT_ATOMS: atom_id res chain seq x y z
N MET A 1 3.69 -55.56 104.58
CA MET A 1 2.29 -55.11 104.39
C MET A 1 2.24 -53.59 104.36
N ARG A 2 1.98 -52.98 103.20
CA ARG A 2 1.06 -51.84 103.00
C ARG A 2 1.22 -51.32 101.57
N SER A 3 0.12 -51.42 100.84
CA SER A 3 -0.05 -51.15 99.41
C SER A 3 -0.04 -49.65 99.11
N ARG A 4 0.65 -49.25 98.03
CA ARG A 4 0.57 -47.94 97.38
C ARG A 4 -0.55 -48.02 96.33
N GLY A 5 -1.72 -47.49 96.66
CA GLY A 5 -2.81 -47.23 95.73
C GLY A 5 -2.83 -45.76 95.31
N SER A 6 -2.64 -45.52 94.01
CA SER A 6 -2.80 -44.21 93.36
C SER A 6 -4.26 -43.74 93.47
N SER A 7 -4.48 -42.53 93.99
CA SER A 7 -5.78 -41.86 93.96
C SER A 7 -5.59 -40.41 93.55
N ASN A 8 -5.84 -40.13 92.27
CA ASN A 8 -6.07 -38.79 91.75
C ASN A 8 -7.33 -38.19 92.42
N ARG A 9 -7.18 -37.03 93.07
CA ARG A 9 -8.30 -36.17 93.46
C ARG A 9 -8.15 -34.82 92.76
N LEU A 10 -8.96 -34.64 91.71
CA LEU A 10 -9.38 -33.32 91.20
C LEU A 10 -10.53 -32.80 92.08
N PRO A 11 -10.62 -31.49 92.37
CA PRO A 11 -11.80 -30.94 93.02
C PRO A 11 -12.95 -30.85 92.02
N ASN A 12 -14.07 -31.39 92.47
CA ASN A 12 -15.38 -31.43 91.86
C ASN A 12 -16.10 -30.07 92.04
N SER A 13 -16.73 -29.52 91.00
CA SER A 13 -18.08 -28.92 91.11
C SER A 13 -18.54 -28.20 89.82
N GLY A 14 -19.68 -28.67 89.29
CA GLY A 14 -20.66 -27.89 88.49
C GLY A 14 -20.41 -27.94 86.98
N GLY A 15 -21.32 -28.40 86.13
CA GLY A 15 -22.76 -28.60 86.24
C GLY A 15 -23.34 -28.31 84.85
N PHE A 16 -23.92 -29.31 84.22
CA PHE A 16 -24.62 -29.19 82.93
C PHE A 16 -25.87 -28.30 83.07
N GLY A 17 -26.14 -27.48 82.04
CA GLY A 17 -27.49 -27.05 81.66
C GLY A 17 -27.90 -25.64 82.10
N PHE A 18 -28.10 -24.75 81.11
CA PHE A 18 -29.31 -23.95 80.86
C PHE A 18 -28.96 -22.81 79.88
N HIS A 19 -29.08 -23.07 78.57
CA HIS A 19 -29.23 -21.98 77.60
C HIS A 19 -30.53 -21.24 77.91
N SER A 20 -30.41 -19.95 78.26
CA SER A 20 -31.56 -19.09 78.55
C SER A 20 -32.47 -19.01 77.33
N ARG A 21 -33.74 -19.42 77.48
CA ARG A 21 -34.81 -19.30 76.45
C ARG A 21 -34.93 -17.86 75.91
N ILE A 22 -34.52 -16.88 76.71
CA ILE A 22 -34.49 -15.45 76.36
C ILE A 22 -33.45 -15.17 75.27
N SER A 23 -32.29 -15.81 75.31
CA SER A 23 -31.23 -15.62 74.30
C SER A 23 -31.63 -16.17 72.92
N ALA A 24 -32.29 -17.33 72.89
CA ALA A 24 -32.81 -17.90 71.64
C ALA A 24 -33.93 -17.04 71.02
N LEU A 25 -34.82 -16.49 71.86
CA LEU A 25 -35.88 -15.59 71.41
C LEU A 25 -35.31 -14.29 70.81
N VAL A 26 -34.35 -13.66 71.49
CA VAL A 26 -33.70 -12.43 71.00
C VAL A 26 -32.97 -12.68 69.68
N LEU A 27 -32.23 -13.80 69.56
CA LEU A 27 -31.54 -14.16 68.32
C LEU A 27 -32.53 -14.41 67.17
N SER A 28 -33.67 -15.07 67.45
CA SER A 28 -34.72 -15.29 66.45
C SER A 28 -35.35 -13.98 65.96
N MET A 29 -35.55 -13.02 66.85
CA MET A 29 -36.09 -11.70 66.51
C MET A 29 -35.15 -10.94 65.57
N PHE A 30 -33.85 -10.91 65.87
CA PHE A 30 -32.86 -10.29 64.99
C PHE A 30 -32.76 -10.99 63.63
N ALA A 31 -32.81 -12.33 63.60
CA ALA A 31 -32.83 -13.07 62.34
C ALA A 31 -34.06 -12.72 61.48
N THR A 32 -35.25 -12.63 62.08
CA THR A 32 -36.46 -12.23 61.35
C THR A 32 -36.38 -10.80 60.81
N MET A 33 -35.89 -9.84 61.61
CA MET A 33 -35.67 -8.46 61.12
C MET A 33 -34.67 -8.40 59.96
N ALA A 34 -33.57 -9.15 60.04
CA ALA A 34 -32.58 -9.20 58.97
C ALA A 34 -33.18 -9.77 57.68
N THR A 35 -34.00 -10.83 57.76
CA THR A 35 -34.66 -11.41 56.58
C THR A 35 -35.66 -10.43 55.95
N ILE A 36 -36.45 -9.71 56.75
CA ILE A 36 -37.39 -8.70 56.25
C ILE A 36 -36.63 -7.55 55.59
N TYR A 37 -35.52 -7.10 56.17
CA TYR A 37 -34.70 -6.04 55.60
C TYR A 37 -34.09 -6.43 54.24
N VAL A 38 -33.54 -7.64 54.13
CA VAL A 38 -33.00 -8.13 52.86
C VAL A 38 -34.10 -8.31 51.80
N ALA A 39 -35.25 -8.86 52.19
CA ALA A 39 -36.39 -9.00 51.29
C ALA A 39 -36.89 -7.63 50.78
N ALA A 40 -36.98 -6.63 51.66
CA ALA A 40 -37.36 -5.26 51.29
C ALA A 40 -36.34 -4.61 50.33
N ARG A 41 -35.04 -4.84 50.55
CA ARG A 41 -33.98 -4.35 49.63
C ARG A 41 -34.04 -5.03 48.27
N MET A 42 -34.27 -6.33 48.22
CA MET A 42 -34.45 -7.04 46.94
C MET A 42 -35.70 -6.58 46.20
N TRP A 43 -36.79 -6.28 46.93
CA TRP A 43 -38.00 -5.73 46.32
C TRP A 43 -37.75 -4.36 45.67
N GLN A 44 -37.04 -3.46 46.35
CA GLN A 44 -36.66 -2.15 45.78
C GLN A 44 -35.74 -2.26 44.56
N ASP A 45 -34.78 -3.21 44.57
CA ASP A 45 -33.92 -3.46 43.40
C ASP A 45 -34.73 -4.00 42.22
N ALA A 46 -35.71 -4.88 42.47
CA ALA A 46 -36.60 -5.41 41.44
C ALA A 46 -37.47 -4.30 40.81
N GLU A 47 -38.08 -3.42 41.61
CA GLU A 47 -38.83 -2.27 41.08
C GLU A 47 -37.94 -1.34 40.24
N SER A 48 -36.71 -1.09 40.70
CA SER A 48 -35.74 -0.27 39.96
C SER A 48 -35.37 -0.89 38.62
N ARG A 49 -35.17 -2.22 38.57
CA ARG A 49 -34.90 -2.95 37.32
C ARG A 49 -36.08 -2.91 36.36
N VAL A 50 -37.31 -3.09 36.86
CA VAL A 50 -38.52 -3.01 36.03
C VAL A 50 -38.67 -1.61 35.44
N TYR A 51 -38.46 -0.56 36.24
CA TYR A 51 -38.48 0.82 35.76
C TYR A 51 -37.43 1.08 34.66
N LEU A 52 -36.19 0.61 34.86
CA LEU A 52 -35.12 0.76 33.86
C LEU A 52 -35.41 -0.02 32.58
N ILE A 53 -35.95 -1.24 32.68
CA ILE A 53 -36.37 -2.05 31.52
C ILE A 53 -37.48 -1.33 30.75
N GLN A 54 -38.44 -0.71 31.43
CA GLN A 54 -39.52 0.04 30.79
C GLN A 54 -39.01 1.31 30.08
N GLN A 55 -38.08 2.04 30.69
CA GLN A 55 -37.38 3.17 30.06
C GLN A 55 -36.61 2.72 28.80
N LEU A 56 -35.91 1.57 28.88
CA LEU A 56 -35.14 1.01 27.78
C LEU A 56 -36.03 0.54 26.62
N HIS A 57 -37.18 -0.09 26.92
CA HIS A 57 -38.18 -0.43 25.91
C HIS A 57 -38.80 0.82 25.26
N THR A 58 -39.09 1.86 26.04
CA THR A 58 -39.66 3.12 25.51
C THR A 58 -38.69 3.81 24.55
N THR A 59 -37.40 3.86 24.88
CA THR A 59 -36.36 4.41 23.99
C THR A 59 -36.14 3.56 22.74
N THR A 60 -36.21 2.24 22.87
CA THR A 60 -36.09 1.31 21.73
C THR A 60 -37.31 1.38 20.79
N ALA A 61 -38.52 1.55 21.34
CA ALA A 61 -39.77 1.66 20.56
C ALA A 61 -39.90 3.02 19.84
N LEU A 62 -39.26 4.08 20.33
CA LEU A 62 -39.25 5.40 19.69
C LEU A 62 -38.30 5.50 18.48
N GLY A 63 -37.64 4.40 18.08
CA GLY A 63 -36.80 4.35 16.88
C GLY A 63 -35.49 5.14 16.97
N ASN A 64 -35.19 5.76 18.11
CA ASN A 64 -33.90 6.35 18.38
C ASN A 64 -32.97 5.26 18.90
N SER A 65 -32.48 4.41 17.98
CA SER A 65 -31.24 3.68 18.23
C SER A 65 -30.23 4.71 18.72
N ALA A 66 -29.66 4.51 19.91
CA ALA A 66 -28.58 5.35 20.42
C ALA A 66 -27.58 5.55 19.28
N ILE A 67 -27.54 6.77 18.73
CA ILE A 67 -26.70 7.10 17.59
C ILE A 67 -25.26 6.93 18.09
N SER A 68 -24.64 5.79 17.81
CA SER A 68 -23.26 5.53 18.18
C SER A 68 -22.41 6.67 17.63
N VAL A 69 -21.47 7.16 18.43
CA VAL A 69 -20.50 8.19 18.04
C VAL A 69 -19.82 7.81 16.72
N ASP A 70 -19.66 6.51 16.46
CA ASP A 70 -19.13 5.95 15.20
C ASP A 70 -19.95 6.34 13.97
N ASN A 71 -21.28 6.38 14.08
CA ASN A 71 -22.15 6.77 12.97
C ASN A 71 -22.05 8.27 12.68
N LYS A 72 -21.91 9.11 13.72
CA LYS A 72 -21.64 10.54 13.53
C LYS A 72 -20.26 10.78 12.92
N LEU A 73 -19.23 10.06 13.37
CA LEU A 73 -17.89 10.17 12.79
C LEU A 73 -17.86 9.77 11.32
N LYS A 74 -18.60 8.72 10.93
CA LYS A 74 -18.72 8.30 9.52
C LYS A 74 -19.40 9.35 8.65
N VAL A 75 -20.44 10.02 9.16
CA VAL A 75 -21.15 11.08 8.42
C VAL A 75 -20.26 12.30 8.24
N GLU A 76 -19.52 12.73 9.26
CA GLU A 76 -18.56 13.84 9.13
C GLU A 76 -17.39 13.48 8.20
N ALA A 77 -16.87 12.25 8.26
CA ALA A 77 -15.85 11.78 7.33
C ALA A 77 -16.34 11.75 5.87
N CYS A 78 -17.61 11.36 5.65
CA CYS A 78 -18.23 11.39 4.32
C CYS A 78 -18.36 12.84 3.81
N ARG A 79 -18.79 13.77 4.66
CA ARG A 79 -18.87 15.20 4.32
C ARG A 79 -17.49 15.78 3.98
N GLU A 80 -16.45 15.41 4.71
CA GLU A 80 -15.07 15.83 4.41
C GLU A 80 -14.60 15.28 3.04
N GLN A 81 -14.97 14.05 2.70
CA GLN A 81 -14.69 13.48 1.38
C GLN A 81 -15.43 14.21 0.26
N GLU A 82 -16.70 14.57 0.44
CA GLU A 82 -17.46 15.38 -0.54
C GLU A 82 -16.83 16.76 -0.76
N HIS A 83 -16.34 17.39 0.31
CA HIS A 83 -15.59 18.65 0.20
C HIS A 83 -14.26 18.47 -0.56
N LYS A 84 -13.54 17.38 -0.33
CA LYS A 84 -12.30 17.09 -1.08
C LYS A 84 -12.59 16.79 -2.55
N LEU A 85 -13.69 16.09 -2.84
CA LEU A 85 -14.09 15.73 -4.20
C LEU A 85 -14.52 16.98 -4.99
N SER A 86 -15.31 17.86 -4.39
CA SER A 86 -15.70 19.14 -5.00
C SER A 86 -14.51 20.09 -5.21
N ALA A 87 -13.54 20.13 -4.29
CA ALA A 87 -12.30 20.88 -4.49
C ALA A 87 -11.48 20.32 -5.66
N LEU A 88 -11.32 19.00 -5.75
CA LEU A 88 -10.62 18.34 -6.87
C LEU A 88 -11.34 18.55 -8.21
N GLU A 89 -12.68 18.57 -8.24
CA GLU A 89 -13.44 18.89 -9.45
C GLU A 89 -13.21 20.34 -9.90
N MET A 90 -13.15 21.27 -8.95
CA MET A 90 -12.85 22.68 -9.22
C MET A 90 -11.43 22.84 -9.79
N ASP A 91 -10.44 22.21 -9.16
CA ASP A 91 -9.04 22.20 -9.64
C ASP A 91 -8.92 21.56 -11.03
N LEU A 92 -9.65 20.46 -11.27
CA LEU A 92 -9.69 19.80 -12.58
C LEU A 92 -10.33 20.69 -13.64
N SER A 93 -11.35 21.46 -13.29
CA SER A 93 -11.97 22.44 -14.20
C SER A 93 -11.05 23.62 -14.50
N ALA A 94 -10.31 24.13 -13.51
CA ALA A 94 -9.32 25.19 -13.68
C ALA A 94 -8.16 24.72 -14.56
N ALA A 95 -7.62 23.52 -14.27
CA ALA A 95 -6.60 22.90 -15.09
C ALA A 95 -7.06 22.75 -16.55
N ARG A 96 -8.33 22.34 -16.79
CA ARG A 96 -8.88 22.24 -18.16
C ARG A 96 -8.88 23.58 -18.90
N GLN A 97 -9.18 24.68 -18.22
CA GLN A 97 -9.14 26.04 -18.79
C GLN A 97 -7.70 26.50 -19.08
N GLU A 98 -6.73 26.06 -18.28
CA GLU A 98 -5.30 26.31 -18.48
C GLU A 98 -4.66 25.37 -19.54
N GLY A 99 -5.46 24.55 -20.22
CA GLY A 99 -5.02 23.69 -21.32
C GLY A 99 -4.85 22.20 -20.97
N PHE A 100 -5.26 21.76 -19.78
CA PHE A 100 -5.35 20.35 -19.41
C PHE A 100 -6.49 19.65 -20.16
N VAL A 101 -6.26 19.30 -21.41
CA VAL A 101 -7.17 18.43 -22.16
C VAL A 101 -6.90 16.99 -21.73
N SER A 102 -7.82 16.38 -20.97
CA SER A 102 -7.88 14.93 -20.86
C SER A 102 -7.97 14.38 -22.28
N LYS A 103 -6.96 13.64 -22.74
CA LYS A 103 -6.96 12.95 -24.05
C LYS A 103 -7.94 11.77 -24.04
N GLU A 104 -9.20 12.02 -23.73
CA GLU A 104 -10.31 11.19 -24.17
C GLU A 104 -10.95 11.93 -25.34
N ARG A 105 -10.32 11.84 -26.51
CA ARG A 105 -10.96 12.26 -27.76
C ARG A 105 -12.05 11.25 -28.08
N PRO A 106 -13.32 11.66 -28.29
CA PRO A 106 -14.21 10.91 -29.16
C PRO A 106 -13.67 11.07 -30.59
N GLU A 107 -13.60 9.95 -31.31
CA GLU A 107 -13.15 9.89 -32.70
C GLU A 107 -13.93 10.85 -33.58
N ASN A 108 -13.21 11.80 -34.18
CA ASN A 108 -13.42 12.26 -35.54
C ASN A 108 -12.27 13.17 -35.92
N ASP A 109 -11.18 12.59 -36.43
CA ASP A 109 -10.23 13.35 -37.23
C ASP A 109 -9.58 12.44 -38.27
N SER A 110 -10.08 12.56 -39.49
CA SER A 110 -9.68 11.89 -40.73
C SER A 110 -8.34 12.40 -41.25
N THR A 111 -7.33 12.47 -40.40
CA THR A 111 -5.96 12.90 -40.74
C THR A 111 -4.97 11.84 -40.26
N ARG A 112 -4.87 10.73 -41.01
CA ARG A 112 -3.88 9.63 -40.82
C ARG A 112 -3.53 9.44 -39.33
N SER A 113 -4.47 8.90 -38.55
CA SER A 113 -4.17 8.49 -37.18
C SER A 113 -2.96 7.56 -37.26
N LYS A 114 -1.77 8.04 -36.87
CA LYS A 114 -0.63 7.15 -36.65
C LYS A 114 -1.16 6.10 -35.68
N LYS A 115 -1.27 4.86 -36.16
CA LYS A 115 -1.73 3.74 -35.35
C LYS A 115 -0.92 3.78 -34.06
N ARG A 116 -1.61 3.88 -32.92
CA ARG A 116 -0.96 3.97 -31.61
C ARG A 116 -0.02 2.78 -31.47
N LEU A 117 1.18 3.04 -30.96
CA LEU A 117 2.17 1.99 -30.74
C LEU A 117 1.69 1.09 -29.61
N LEU A 118 1.99 -0.20 -29.69
CA LEU A 118 1.69 -1.14 -28.61
C LEU A 118 2.57 -0.82 -27.39
N ALA A 119 3.88 -0.66 -27.60
CA ALA A 119 4.81 -0.47 -26.51
C ALA A 119 6.06 0.33 -26.89
N VAL A 120 6.59 1.08 -25.92
CA VAL A 120 7.94 1.64 -25.96
C VAL A 120 8.77 0.98 -24.86
N ILE A 121 9.86 0.33 -25.24
CA ILE A 121 10.74 -0.42 -24.36
C ILE A 121 12.05 0.35 -24.19
N GLY A 122 12.33 0.79 -22.96
CA GLY A 122 13.58 1.42 -22.56
C GLY A 122 14.49 0.43 -21.85
N ILE A 123 15.63 0.13 -22.48
CA ILE A 123 16.68 -0.72 -21.89
C ILE A 123 17.66 0.17 -21.12
N ILE A 124 17.62 0.12 -19.79
CA ILE A 124 18.47 0.93 -18.93
C ILE A 124 19.89 0.36 -18.93
N THR A 125 20.84 1.14 -19.46
CA THR A 125 22.25 0.75 -19.59
C THR A 125 23.20 1.87 -19.16
N THR A 126 24.44 1.56 -18.80
CA THR A 126 25.42 2.56 -18.33
C THR A 126 26.67 2.60 -19.23
N PHE A 127 27.59 3.52 -18.92
CA PHE A 127 28.90 3.55 -19.55
C PHE A 127 29.68 2.24 -19.36
N GLY A 128 30.53 1.87 -20.32
CA GLY A 128 31.31 0.63 -20.28
C GLY A 128 30.51 -0.66 -20.57
N ARG A 129 29.18 -0.59 -20.74
CA ARG A 129 28.30 -1.74 -21.04
C ARG A 129 28.10 -2.04 -22.53
N LYS A 130 29.02 -1.61 -23.40
CA LYS A 130 28.91 -1.82 -24.85
C LYS A 130 28.73 -3.30 -25.23
N LYS A 131 29.46 -4.20 -24.58
CA LYS A 131 29.33 -5.65 -24.79
C LYS A 131 27.91 -6.17 -24.50
N ASN A 132 27.26 -5.66 -23.45
CA ASN A 132 25.88 -6.02 -23.12
C ASN A 132 24.91 -5.53 -24.20
N ARG A 133 25.06 -4.27 -24.63
CA ARG A 133 24.24 -3.71 -25.71
C ARG A 133 24.39 -4.51 -27.00
N ASP A 134 25.61 -4.86 -27.38
CA ASP A 134 25.88 -5.67 -28.56
C ASP A 134 25.31 -7.09 -28.43
N ALA A 135 25.33 -7.68 -27.24
CA ALA A 135 24.70 -8.96 -26.97
C ALA A 135 23.16 -8.86 -27.14
N ILE A 136 22.53 -7.81 -26.62
CA ILE A 136 21.08 -7.61 -26.73
C ILE A 136 20.66 -7.40 -28.20
N ARG A 137 21.40 -6.56 -28.94
CA ARG A 137 21.22 -6.36 -30.38
C ARG A 137 21.25 -7.67 -31.16
N LYS A 138 22.18 -8.56 -30.82
CA LYS A 138 22.32 -9.88 -31.47
C LYS A 138 21.27 -10.89 -30.99
N ALA A 139 20.84 -10.81 -29.75
CA ALA A 139 20.01 -11.84 -29.12
C ALA A 139 18.51 -11.66 -29.35
N TRP A 140 17.96 -10.46 -29.12
CA TRP A 140 16.51 -10.28 -29.15
C TRP A 140 16.02 -8.93 -29.69
N MET A 141 16.82 -7.86 -29.59
CA MET A 141 16.41 -6.54 -30.08
C MET A 141 16.57 -6.41 -31.61
N GLY A 142 17.57 -7.07 -32.18
CA GLY A 142 17.98 -6.85 -33.57
C GLY A 142 18.71 -5.52 -33.78
N SER A 143 19.11 -5.25 -35.01
CA SER A 143 19.69 -3.96 -35.43
C SER A 143 19.29 -3.63 -36.86
N GLY A 144 19.29 -2.33 -37.21
CA GLY A 144 18.94 -1.86 -38.55
C GLY A 144 17.57 -2.35 -39.01
N ALA A 145 17.52 -3.17 -40.06
CA ALA A 145 16.28 -3.68 -40.63
C ALA A 145 15.45 -4.52 -39.64
N ALA A 146 16.08 -5.28 -38.75
CA ALA A 146 15.36 -6.08 -37.75
C ALA A 146 14.66 -5.19 -36.70
N LEU A 147 15.32 -4.12 -36.27
CA LEU A 147 14.74 -3.14 -35.34
C LEU A 147 13.55 -2.40 -35.99
N ARG A 148 13.69 -2.00 -37.26
CA ARG A 148 12.59 -1.37 -38.01
C ARG A 148 11.37 -2.28 -38.14
N LYS A 149 11.56 -3.59 -38.33
CA LYS A 149 10.44 -4.56 -38.33
C LYS A 149 9.70 -4.61 -37.00
N LEU A 150 10.37 -4.40 -35.86
CA LEU A 150 9.69 -4.29 -34.55
C LEU A 150 8.87 -3.00 -34.47
N GLU A 151 9.40 -1.90 -34.99
CA GLU A 151 8.69 -0.62 -35.02
C GLU A 151 7.45 -0.68 -35.93
N GLU A 152 7.52 -1.39 -37.05
CA GLU A 152 6.37 -1.69 -37.92
C GLU A 152 5.30 -2.52 -37.20
N LYS A 153 5.71 -3.44 -36.30
CA LYS A 153 4.79 -4.15 -35.39
C LYS A 153 4.24 -3.26 -34.27
N GLY A 154 4.68 -2.00 -34.18
CA GLY A 154 4.24 -1.05 -33.15
C GLY A 154 5.01 -1.13 -31.84
N ILE A 155 6.21 -1.73 -31.83
CA ILE A 155 7.07 -1.83 -30.65
C ILE A 155 8.37 -1.07 -30.91
N VAL A 156 8.60 0.00 -30.15
CA VAL A 156 9.85 0.77 -30.21
C VAL A 156 10.77 0.31 -29.09
N VAL A 157 12.01 -0.04 -29.42
CA VAL A 157 13.02 -0.45 -28.43
C VAL A 157 14.22 0.48 -28.52
N ARG A 158 14.65 1.04 -27.39
CA ARG A 158 15.80 1.95 -27.33
C ARG A 158 16.63 1.72 -26.05
N PHE A 159 17.94 1.88 -26.17
CA PHE A 159 18.84 1.96 -25.01
C PHE A 159 18.74 3.32 -24.35
N VAL A 160 18.54 3.36 -23.04
CA VAL A 160 18.43 4.59 -22.26
C VAL A 160 19.72 4.82 -21.51
N ILE A 161 20.35 5.95 -21.76
CA ILE A 161 21.60 6.37 -21.12
C ILE A 161 21.57 7.87 -20.82
N GLY A 162 22.14 8.28 -19.70
CA GLY A 162 22.41 9.68 -19.39
C GLY A 162 23.74 10.16 -19.98
N ARG A 163 24.17 11.33 -19.54
CA ARG A 163 25.45 11.95 -19.89
C ARG A 163 26.48 11.76 -18.78
N SER A 164 27.75 11.87 -19.11
CA SER A 164 28.80 11.90 -18.10
C SER A 164 28.75 13.20 -17.28
N ALA A 165 29.37 13.21 -16.11
CA ALA A 165 29.46 14.41 -15.28
C ALA A 165 30.21 15.55 -16.01
N ASN A 166 31.25 15.18 -16.78
CA ASN A 166 32.02 16.10 -17.60
C ASN A 166 31.56 16.00 -19.05
N ARG A 167 30.63 16.87 -19.44
CA ARG A 167 30.06 16.85 -20.80
C ARG A 167 31.15 16.83 -21.87
N ARG A 168 30.96 15.98 -22.88
CA ARG A 168 31.86 15.78 -24.03
C ARG A 168 33.21 15.13 -23.68
N ASP A 169 33.30 14.43 -22.56
CA ASP A 169 34.42 13.56 -22.26
C ASP A 169 34.48 12.33 -23.21
N SER A 170 35.46 11.46 -22.99
CA SER A 170 35.63 10.24 -23.81
C SER A 170 34.42 9.31 -23.72
N LEU A 171 33.75 9.25 -22.57
CA LEU A 171 32.56 8.41 -22.34
C LEU A 171 31.37 8.92 -23.17
N ASP A 172 31.08 10.22 -23.10
CA ASP A 172 30.05 10.85 -23.92
C ASP A 172 30.34 10.66 -25.42
N ARG A 173 31.61 10.81 -25.83
CA ARG A 173 32.02 10.62 -27.24
C ARG A 173 31.85 9.17 -27.70
N GLU A 174 32.10 8.18 -26.84
CA GLU A 174 31.88 6.77 -27.16
C GLU A 174 30.40 6.52 -27.44
N ILE A 175 29.51 7.02 -26.58
CA ILE A 175 28.06 6.90 -26.75
C ILE A 175 27.56 7.66 -27.97
N ASP A 176 28.01 8.89 -28.20
CA ASP A 176 27.61 9.66 -29.38
C ASP A 176 28.05 8.98 -30.69
N ASN A 177 29.24 8.36 -30.70
CA ASN A 177 29.71 7.60 -31.86
C ASN A 177 28.89 6.33 -32.09
N GLU A 178 28.57 5.59 -31.02
CA GLU A 178 27.73 4.40 -31.11
C GLU A 178 26.30 4.76 -31.56
N HIS A 179 25.73 5.82 -31.00
CA HIS A 179 24.40 6.32 -31.34
C HIS A 179 24.31 6.73 -32.81
N ARG A 180 25.32 7.42 -33.36
CA ARG A 180 25.36 7.78 -34.79
C ARG A 180 25.38 6.56 -35.71
N GLN A 181 25.96 5.44 -35.27
CA GLN A 181 26.05 4.22 -36.08
C GLN A 181 24.78 3.37 -36.03
N THR A 182 24.08 3.38 -34.89
CA THR A 182 23.01 2.42 -34.58
C THR A 182 21.63 3.05 -34.52
N ASP A 183 21.54 4.35 -34.22
CA ASP A 183 20.31 5.12 -34.05
C ASP A 183 19.31 4.49 -33.07
N ASP A 184 19.83 3.80 -32.04
CA ASP A 184 19.03 3.00 -31.12
C ASP A 184 19.07 3.48 -29.65
N PHE A 185 19.48 4.73 -29.42
CA PHE A 185 19.57 5.32 -28.08
C PHE A 185 18.52 6.40 -27.82
N ILE A 186 18.13 6.50 -26.55
CA ILE A 186 17.56 7.68 -25.91
C ILE A 186 18.65 8.22 -24.98
N VAL A 187 19.21 9.37 -25.33
CA VAL A 187 20.25 10.03 -24.54
C VAL A 187 19.63 11.14 -23.69
N LEU A 188 19.57 10.92 -22.38
CA LEU A 188 18.99 11.83 -21.40
C LEU A 188 20.04 12.86 -20.95
N ASN A 189 19.62 14.11 -20.69
CA ASN A 189 20.53 15.20 -20.32
C ASN A 189 21.06 15.15 -18.87
N GLN A 190 20.56 14.22 -18.06
CA GLN A 190 20.97 14.02 -16.67
C GLN A 190 22.36 13.37 -16.57
N VAL A 191 23.03 13.55 -15.44
CA VAL A 191 24.30 12.88 -15.16
C VAL A 191 24.04 11.42 -14.77
N GLU A 192 24.81 10.49 -15.34
CA GLU A 192 24.82 9.10 -14.89
C GLU A 192 25.56 8.94 -13.56
N ALA A 193 24.83 8.50 -12.55
CA ALA A 193 25.37 8.04 -11.28
C ALA A 193 24.53 6.86 -10.76
N PRO A 194 25.12 5.90 -10.04
CA PRO A 194 24.39 4.77 -9.46
C PRO A 194 23.19 5.20 -8.59
N GLU A 195 23.38 6.25 -7.79
CA GLU A 195 22.38 6.82 -6.89
C GLU A 195 21.22 7.47 -7.66
N GLU A 196 21.48 7.91 -8.90
CA GLU A 196 20.54 8.59 -9.80
C GLU A 196 19.75 7.61 -10.70
N SER A 197 19.92 6.30 -10.52
CA SER A 197 19.27 5.28 -11.35
C SER A 197 17.74 5.36 -11.33
N SER A 198 17.14 5.70 -10.19
CA SER A 198 15.69 5.95 -10.06
C SER A 198 15.25 7.18 -10.85
N ASN A 199 16.00 8.28 -10.76
CA ASN A 199 15.74 9.50 -11.50
C ASN A 199 15.84 9.25 -13.01
N LYS A 200 16.85 8.49 -13.44
CA LYS A 200 16.99 8.09 -14.83
C LYS A 200 15.76 7.37 -15.38
N ILE A 201 15.19 6.45 -14.61
CA ILE A 201 13.99 5.72 -15.02
C ILE A 201 12.78 6.67 -15.10
N LYS A 202 12.64 7.59 -14.15
CA LYS A 202 11.60 8.63 -14.20
C LYS A 202 11.73 9.47 -15.48
N PHE A 203 12.91 9.98 -15.77
CA PHE A 203 13.16 10.78 -16.98
C PHE A 203 12.97 9.99 -18.27
N PHE A 204 13.26 8.69 -18.29
CA PHE A 204 12.90 7.82 -19.40
C PHE A 204 11.39 7.82 -19.65
N PHE A 205 10.56 7.59 -18.63
CA PHE A 205 9.11 7.58 -18.81
C PHE A 205 8.58 8.94 -19.27
N VAL A 206 9.10 10.03 -18.71
CA VAL A 206 8.77 11.40 -19.14
C VAL A 206 9.07 11.57 -20.63
N HIS A 207 10.31 11.30 -21.04
CA HIS A 207 10.75 11.46 -22.43
C HIS A 207 9.99 10.54 -23.40
N ALA A 208 9.73 9.31 -22.98
CA ALA A 208 9.04 8.32 -23.81
C ALA A 208 7.59 8.73 -24.09
N VAL A 209 6.89 9.25 -23.08
CA VAL A 209 5.50 9.75 -23.21
C VAL A 209 5.43 10.98 -24.11
N GLU A 210 6.44 11.85 -24.06
CA GLU A 210 6.51 13.05 -24.92
C GLU A 210 6.82 12.70 -26.38
N SER A 211 7.64 11.67 -26.60
CA SER A 211 8.17 11.33 -27.92
C SER A 211 7.30 10.32 -28.68
N TRP A 212 6.59 9.42 -27.99
CA TRP A 212 5.80 8.35 -28.60
C TRP A 212 4.42 8.21 -27.96
N ASP A 213 3.37 8.14 -28.79
CA ASP A 213 2.02 7.75 -28.36
C ASP A 213 1.91 6.22 -28.35
N ALA A 214 2.08 5.60 -27.18
CA ALA A 214 2.01 4.15 -26.99
C ALA A 214 1.00 3.75 -25.91
N GLU A 215 0.50 2.51 -25.99
CA GLU A 215 -0.36 1.93 -24.94
C GLU A 215 0.41 1.59 -23.68
N PHE A 216 1.65 1.09 -23.83
CA PHE A 216 2.50 0.70 -22.72
C PHE A 216 3.91 1.29 -22.83
N TYR A 217 4.51 1.55 -21.68
CA TYR A 217 5.90 1.95 -21.53
C TYR A 217 6.59 0.93 -20.63
N VAL A 218 7.65 0.31 -21.12
CA VAL A 218 8.31 -0.84 -20.48
C VAL A 218 9.74 -0.45 -20.14
N LYS A 219 10.14 -0.72 -18.90
CA LYS A 219 11.52 -0.60 -18.44
C LYS A 219 12.15 -1.99 -18.37
N VAL A 220 13.37 -2.13 -18.90
CA VAL A 220 14.15 -3.38 -18.91
C VAL A 220 15.60 -3.08 -18.53
N ASN A 221 16.29 -3.98 -17.83
CA ASN A 221 17.74 -3.88 -17.59
C ASN A 221 18.57 -4.43 -18.77
N ASP A 222 19.83 -4.02 -18.86
CA ASP A 222 20.77 -4.47 -19.89
C ASP A 222 21.41 -5.86 -19.65
N ASP A 223 20.92 -6.60 -18.65
CA ASP A 223 21.32 -7.97 -18.32
C ASP A 223 20.14 -8.97 -18.41
N VAL A 224 19.04 -8.56 -19.05
CA VAL A 224 17.82 -9.37 -19.21
C VAL A 224 17.59 -9.77 -20.66
N TYR A 225 17.15 -11.01 -20.86
CA TYR A 225 16.63 -11.48 -22.15
C TYR A 225 15.10 -11.32 -22.20
N VAL A 226 14.59 -10.77 -23.31
CA VAL A 226 13.15 -10.53 -23.49
C VAL A 226 12.64 -11.25 -24.74
N ASN A 227 11.62 -12.10 -24.59
CA ASN A 227 10.87 -12.63 -25.71
C ASN A 227 9.81 -11.60 -26.16
N ILE A 228 10.08 -10.90 -27.26
CA ILE A 228 9.26 -9.76 -27.71
C ILE A 228 7.85 -10.18 -28.14
N ASP A 229 7.70 -11.36 -28.77
CA ASP A 229 6.38 -11.82 -29.21
C ASP A 229 5.51 -12.18 -27.99
N THR A 230 6.08 -12.82 -26.97
CA THR A 230 5.37 -13.14 -25.71
C THR A 230 5.05 -11.88 -24.91
N LEU A 231 5.99 -10.94 -24.84
CA LEU A 231 5.77 -9.65 -24.19
C LEU A 231 4.64 -8.88 -24.91
N GLY A 232 4.69 -8.81 -26.24
CA GLY A 232 3.67 -8.17 -27.06
C GLY A 232 2.28 -8.76 -26.80
N ALA A 233 2.14 -10.09 -26.86
CA ALA A 233 0.89 -10.78 -26.56
C ALA A 233 0.38 -10.49 -25.13
N THR A 234 1.28 -10.47 -24.14
CA THR A 234 0.92 -10.19 -22.75
C THR A 234 0.41 -8.76 -22.56
N LEU A 235 1.06 -7.78 -23.21
CA LEU A 235 0.65 -6.38 -23.18
C LEU A 235 -0.70 -6.18 -23.90
N SER A 236 -0.87 -6.78 -25.07
CA SER A 236 -2.15 -6.74 -25.80
C SER A 236 -3.31 -7.36 -25.02
N ALA A 237 -3.06 -8.39 -24.20
CA ALA A 237 -4.09 -8.99 -23.34
C ALA A 237 -4.54 -8.06 -22.18
N HIS A 238 -3.84 -6.95 -21.95
CA HIS A 238 -4.15 -5.98 -20.90
C HIS A 238 -4.47 -4.58 -21.44
N SER A 239 -4.61 -4.42 -22.76
CA SER A 239 -4.85 -3.12 -23.40
C SER A 239 -6.22 -2.50 -23.05
N ASP A 240 -7.17 -3.33 -22.63
CA ASP A 240 -8.50 -2.93 -22.15
C ASP A 240 -8.47 -2.26 -20.77
N LYS A 241 -7.38 -2.40 -20.01
CA LYS A 241 -7.24 -1.89 -18.66
C LYS A 241 -6.49 -0.55 -18.65
N PRO A 242 -7.09 0.54 -18.15
CA PRO A 242 -6.47 1.87 -18.25
C PRO A 242 -5.29 2.10 -17.30
N ARG A 243 -5.21 1.36 -16.18
CA ARG A 243 -4.21 1.55 -15.12
C ARG A 243 -3.50 0.23 -14.79
N VAL A 244 -2.58 -0.16 -15.67
CA VAL A 244 -1.80 -1.38 -15.53
C VAL A 244 -0.39 -1.04 -15.08
N TYR A 245 -0.02 -1.56 -13.91
CA TYR A 245 1.36 -1.70 -13.49
C TYR A 245 1.64 -3.20 -13.37
N MET A 246 2.52 -3.73 -14.22
CA MET A 246 2.80 -5.17 -14.28
C MET A 246 4.29 -5.47 -14.30
N GLY A 247 4.66 -6.58 -13.68
CA GLY A 247 6.03 -7.04 -13.49
C GLY A 247 6.06 -8.11 -12.41
N CYS A 248 7.25 -8.57 -12.03
CA CYS A 248 7.39 -9.50 -10.91
C CYS A 248 7.16 -8.77 -9.59
N MET A 249 5.91 -8.76 -9.10
CA MET A 249 5.54 -7.99 -7.92
C MET A 249 6.09 -8.60 -6.63
N LYS A 250 6.82 -7.81 -5.85
CA LYS A 250 7.35 -8.17 -4.54
C LYS A 250 6.93 -7.18 -3.47
N SER A 251 6.98 -7.66 -2.23
CA SER A 251 6.80 -6.89 -1.00
C SER A 251 7.61 -7.60 0.09
N GLY A 252 8.05 -6.87 1.09
CA GLY A 252 8.87 -7.45 2.17
C GLY A 252 9.36 -6.39 3.13
N GLN A 253 10.12 -6.83 4.12
CA GLN A 253 10.76 -5.91 5.07
C GLN A 253 11.76 -4.99 4.35
N VAL A 254 11.82 -3.76 4.82
CA VAL A 254 12.81 -2.79 4.38
C VAL A 254 14.16 -3.15 4.98
N PHE A 255 15.21 -3.09 4.15
CA PHE A 255 16.56 -3.37 4.60
C PHE A 255 17.09 -2.20 5.42
N SER A 256 17.00 -2.31 6.74
CA SER A 256 17.44 -1.26 7.69
C SER A 256 18.88 -1.44 8.19
N GLU A 257 19.58 -2.49 7.76
CA GLU A 257 20.96 -2.78 8.17
C GLU A 257 21.96 -2.04 7.26
N PRO A 258 22.83 -1.15 7.80
CA PRO A 258 23.76 -0.36 6.98
C PRO A 258 24.76 -1.18 6.15
N THR A 259 25.05 -2.42 6.56
CA THR A 259 25.95 -3.34 5.86
C THR A 259 25.29 -4.05 4.69
N HIS A 260 23.97 -3.97 4.58
CA HIS A 260 23.23 -4.65 3.53
C HIS A 260 23.34 -3.88 2.21
N LYS A 261 23.53 -4.61 1.10
CA LYS A 261 23.66 -4.02 -0.25
C LYS A 261 22.50 -3.08 -0.61
N TRP A 262 21.31 -3.40 -0.13
CA TRP A 262 20.07 -2.68 -0.42
C TRP A 262 19.60 -1.81 0.75
N TYR A 263 20.52 -1.39 1.62
CA TYR A 263 20.20 -0.53 2.77
C TYR A 263 19.41 0.70 2.35
N GLU A 264 18.28 0.92 3.00
CA GLU A 264 17.43 2.08 2.79
C GLU A 264 17.70 3.11 3.90
N PRO A 265 18.40 4.23 3.64
CA PRO A 265 18.71 5.23 4.66
C PRO A 265 17.45 5.82 5.32
N ASP A 266 16.35 5.87 4.59
CA ASP A 266 15.07 6.38 5.05
C ASP A 266 14.10 5.27 5.49
N TRP A 267 14.61 4.11 5.95
CA TRP A 267 13.78 2.95 6.30
C TRP A 267 12.72 3.29 7.35
N TRP A 268 12.99 4.27 8.20
CA TRP A 268 12.11 4.77 9.26
C TRP A 268 10.83 5.44 8.72
N LYS A 269 10.80 5.83 7.44
CA LYS A 269 9.62 6.42 6.77
C LYS A 269 8.57 5.38 6.35
N PHE A 270 8.89 4.08 6.39
CA PHE A 270 8.02 2.99 5.93
C PHE A 270 6.98 2.53 6.98
N GLY A 271 6.61 3.43 7.89
CA GLY A 271 5.62 3.20 8.93
C GLY A 271 6.02 2.10 9.94
N TYR A 272 5.06 1.70 10.77
CA TYR A 272 5.28 0.73 11.85
C TYR A 272 5.71 -0.66 11.34
N ALA A 273 5.18 -1.09 10.20
CA ALA A 273 5.49 -2.39 9.62
C ALA A 273 6.88 -2.47 8.97
N LYS A 274 7.53 -1.32 8.74
CA LYS A 274 8.85 -1.19 8.06
C LYS A 274 8.93 -2.08 6.82
N SER A 275 7.89 -2.06 6.00
CA SER A 275 7.74 -2.93 4.84
C SER A 275 7.59 -2.12 3.57
N TYR A 276 8.26 -2.56 2.49
CA TYR A 276 8.05 -1.98 1.18
C TYR A 276 6.60 -2.16 0.73
N PHE A 277 6.05 -1.11 0.12
CA PHE A 277 4.83 -1.23 -0.69
C PHE A 277 5.03 -2.29 -1.77
N ARG A 278 3.93 -2.87 -2.26
CA ARG A 278 4.00 -3.81 -3.38
C ARG A 278 4.55 -3.09 -4.62
N HIS A 279 5.67 -3.57 -5.13
CA HIS A 279 6.36 -2.98 -6.27
C HIS A 279 6.89 -4.08 -7.20
N ALA A 280 7.07 -3.77 -8.48
CA ALA A 280 7.71 -4.69 -9.40
C ALA A 280 9.21 -4.79 -9.11
N SER A 281 9.76 -5.98 -9.27
CA SER A 281 11.20 -6.19 -9.21
C SER A 281 11.91 -5.41 -10.31
N GLY A 282 13.19 -5.10 -10.05
CA GLY A 282 13.94 -4.13 -10.83
C GLY A 282 14.30 -4.58 -12.24
N GLU A 283 14.13 -5.84 -12.62
CA GLU A 283 14.60 -6.37 -13.89
C GLU A 283 13.75 -5.90 -15.08
N ILE A 284 12.43 -6.04 -14.98
CA ILE A 284 11.47 -5.67 -16.02
C ILE A 284 10.10 -5.34 -15.42
N TYR A 285 9.52 -4.24 -15.88
CA TYR A 285 8.12 -3.91 -15.60
C TYR A 285 7.53 -2.99 -16.67
N ALA A 286 6.20 -3.01 -16.81
CA ALA A 286 5.45 -2.20 -17.74
C ALA A 286 4.41 -1.34 -17.03
N LEU A 287 4.24 -0.12 -17.56
CA LEU A 287 3.24 0.84 -17.15
C LEU A 287 2.32 1.13 -18.33
N SER A 288 1.01 1.09 -18.11
CA SER A 288 0.02 1.63 -19.05
C SER A 288 0.25 3.11 -19.26
N ARG A 289 -0.18 3.61 -20.41
CA ARG A 289 -0.18 5.02 -20.79
C ARG A 289 -0.65 5.95 -19.67
N ALA A 290 -1.79 5.67 -19.03
CA ALA A 290 -2.32 6.58 -18.00
C ALA A 290 -1.37 6.75 -16.82
N LEU A 291 -0.71 5.67 -16.38
CA LEU A 291 0.28 5.71 -15.31
C LEU A 291 1.57 6.41 -15.74
N ALA A 292 2.04 6.17 -16.97
CA ALA A 292 3.21 6.87 -17.49
C ALA A 292 2.95 8.37 -17.66
N GLN A 293 1.75 8.76 -18.11
CA GLN A 293 1.31 10.16 -18.18
C GLN A 293 1.24 10.79 -16.80
N PHE A 294 0.73 10.07 -15.80
CA PHE A 294 0.72 10.54 -14.42
C PHE A 294 2.13 10.85 -13.91
N ILE A 295 3.12 10.00 -14.20
CA ILE A 295 4.53 10.26 -13.87
C ILE A 295 5.04 11.50 -14.61
N SER A 296 4.69 11.66 -15.88
CA SER A 296 5.14 12.80 -16.71
C SER A 296 4.60 14.16 -16.24
N ILE A 297 3.39 14.17 -15.69
CA ILE A 297 2.74 15.37 -15.13
C ILE A 297 3.34 15.73 -13.76
N ASN A 298 3.61 14.73 -12.91
CA ASN A 298 4.10 14.94 -11.54
C ASN A 298 5.64 14.92 -11.50
N ARG A 299 6.27 15.88 -12.19
CA ARG A 299 7.74 16.02 -12.25
C ARG A 299 8.36 16.43 -10.93
#